data_AF-A0A6A6EFR0-F1
#
_entry.id   AF-A0A6A6EFR0-F1
#
_cell.length_a   1.000
_cell.length_b   1.000
_cell.length_c   1.000
_cell.angle_alpha   90.00
_cell.angle_beta   90.00
_cell.angle_gamma   90.00
#
_symmetry.space_group_name_H-M   'P 1'
#
loop_
_entity.id
_entity.type
_entity.pdbx_description
1 polymer ?
#
loop_
_entity_poly.entity_id
_entity_poly.type
_entity_poly.pdbx_seq_one_letter_code
_entity_poly.pdbx_strand_id
1 'polypeptide(L)'
;MLSSKDLRDIENSPIHKWSMVDVEILNCLFRWYESSPNDMVKVFNVSTGRHLTKGKLRVQFDRGAGMTRKFQQSFYDLPFHDPSGRFSATRQIIEAKARTLNIDLRTRQTDNIPPYIKALKGRAANNHDQSSISGALSSTYSGQFQHVLNTGNRPSMRLFGGYAMRTDDPFDGAEWIVDVEGAPTNTPSQVPAIFARNQHLAFRVWSGSSGTTFSEKEGFVAGLHSMWNGSLLEPFQPEGDGLKAIMLLSNAHFRVESKFPSAFVSVASSLLHVLTKAFDSSSDIQYIFWADIPSGAIIHHFPLSELEQLARDDTDCGRVLGLGAFQPGRNTAAVASDLHKRNIILNTDVARAMGRIAKLFGLSEPSTKIAHISEWVSNFVASFGIQQAPGQDLHTKSSIAIAFAIALDSRAPSYHLQDVMLAFQSGVESGLATIAYFASRRRPKFDKSVTI
;
A
#
# COMPACT_ATOMS: atom_id res chain seq x y z
N MET A 1 39.66 16.40 20.49
CA MET A 1 39.04 15.08 20.24
C MET A 1 37.54 15.25 20.27
N LEU A 2 36.82 14.88 19.22
CA LEU A 2 35.35 14.89 19.20
C LEU A 2 34.83 13.73 20.05
N SER A 3 33.78 13.93 20.85
CA SER A 3 33.21 12.85 21.66
C SER A 3 32.52 11.81 20.77
N SER A 4 32.33 10.58 21.27
CA SER A 4 31.57 9.55 20.54
C SER A 4 30.14 10.00 20.20
N LYS A 5 29.56 10.91 20.99
CA LYS A 5 28.27 11.54 20.71
C LYS A 5 28.37 12.51 19.53
N ASP A 6 29.42 13.32 19.48
CA ASP A 6 29.67 14.23 18.36
C ASP A 6 29.92 13.46 17.05
N LEU A 7 30.61 12.32 17.11
CA LEU A 7 30.80 11.43 15.96
C LEU A 7 29.48 10.80 15.49
N ARG A 8 28.60 10.38 16.42
CA ARG A 8 27.26 9.87 16.08
C ARG A 8 26.34 10.95 15.48
N ASP A 9 26.43 12.19 15.96
CA ASP A 9 25.63 13.30 15.44
C ASP A 9 26.12 13.76 14.03
N ILE A 10 27.40 13.55 13.74
CA ILE A 10 27.98 13.70 12.40
C ILE A 10 27.49 12.60 11.46
N GLU A 11 27.44 11.35 11.93
CA GLU A 11 27.06 10.20 11.09
C GLU A 11 25.54 10.08 10.88
N ASN A 12 24.75 10.39 11.91
CA ASN A 12 23.29 10.26 11.93
C ASN A 12 22.62 11.55 12.39
N SER A 13 22.90 12.66 11.70
CA SER A 13 22.27 13.94 12.04
C SER A 13 20.74 13.80 12.10
N PRO A 14 20.07 14.25 13.16
CA PRO A 14 18.66 13.97 13.43
C PRO A 14 17.74 14.27 12.23
N ILE A 15 16.71 13.43 12.06
CA ILE A 15 15.73 13.55 10.98
C ILE A 15 15.07 14.93 11.09
N HIS A 16 15.22 15.73 10.03
CA HIS A 16 14.60 17.05 9.99
C HIS A 16 13.13 16.92 9.61
N LYS A 17 12.23 17.42 10.47
CA LYS A 17 10.80 17.55 10.15
C LYS A 17 10.60 18.80 9.32
N TRP A 18 10.25 18.63 8.04
CA TRP A 18 9.99 19.72 7.11
C TRP A 18 8.59 20.29 7.35
N SER A 19 8.50 21.59 7.62
CA SER A 19 7.22 22.28 7.63
C SER A 19 6.74 22.60 6.21
N MET A 20 5.47 22.94 6.06
CA MET A 20 4.92 23.38 4.77
C MET A 20 5.61 24.63 4.22
N VAL A 21 6.02 25.55 5.12
CA VAL A 21 6.74 26.77 4.76
C VAL A 21 8.16 26.45 4.29
N ASP A 22 8.84 25.51 4.95
CA ASP A 22 10.17 25.03 4.56
C ASP A 22 10.13 24.46 3.13
N VAL A 23 9.15 23.60 2.84
CA VAL A 23 8.98 22.99 1.51
C VAL A 23 8.69 24.06 0.44
N GLU A 24 7.84 25.04 0.76
CA GLU A 24 7.47 26.09 -0.18
C GLU A 24 8.66 26.98 -0.56
N ILE A 25 9.44 27.43 0.43
CA ILE A 25 10.65 28.24 0.20
C ILE A 25 11.67 27.43 -0.60
N LEU A 26 11.85 26.15 -0.28
CA LEU A 26 12.77 25.27 -0.99
C LEU A 26 12.39 25.16 -2.48
N ASN A 27 11.11 24.90 -2.77
CA ASN A 27 10.63 24.79 -4.15
C ASN A 27 10.82 26.11 -4.90
N CYS A 28 10.56 27.24 -4.25
CA CYS A 28 10.75 28.54 -4.88
C CYS A 28 12.20 28.81 -5.25
N LEU A 29 13.14 28.53 -4.32
CA LEU A 29 14.57 28.69 -4.52
C LEU A 29 15.06 27.88 -5.73
N PHE A 30 14.65 26.62 -5.82
CA PHE A 30 15.13 25.73 -6.87
C PHE A 30 14.45 25.93 -8.23
N ARG A 31 13.19 26.37 -8.27
CA ARG A 31 12.47 26.60 -9.54
C ARG A 31 12.86 27.92 -10.19
N TRP A 32 12.88 29.03 -9.43
CA TRP A 32 12.95 30.37 -10.02
C TRP A 32 14.31 31.04 -9.97
N TYR A 33 15.28 30.52 -9.23
CA TYR A 33 16.57 31.19 -9.07
C TYR A 33 17.77 30.38 -9.58
N GLU A 34 18.69 31.10 -10.22
CA GLU A 34 20.05 30.70 -10.53
C GLU A 34 20.96 31.21 -9.43
N SER A 35 21.52 30.30 -8.64
CA SER A 35 22.48 30.68 -7.61
C SER A 35 23.35 29.48 -7.26
N SER A 36 24.49 29.75 -6.64
CA SER A 36 25.34 28.67 -6.15
C SER A 36 24.56 27.87 -5.10
N PRO A 37 24.72 26.53 -5.04
CA PRO A 37 24.06 25.73 -4.02
C PRO A 37 24.38 26.19 -2.59
N ASN A 38 25.54 26.80 -2.38
CA ASN A 38 25.93 27.32 -1.07
C ASN A 38 25.10 28.56 -0.70
N ASP A 39 24.83 29.42 -1.67
CA ASP A 39 24.04 30.64 -1.46
C ASP A 39 22.57 30.32 -1.28
N MET A 40 22.02 29.37 -2.04
CA MET A 40 20.65 28.87 -1.81
C MET A 40 20.47 28.32 -0.39
N VAL A 41 21.46 27.60 0.14
CA VAL A 41 21.42 27.07 1.51
C VAL A 41 21.44 28.18 2.54
N LYS A 42 22.27 29.22 2.35
CA LYS A 42 22.29 30.38 3.24
C LYS A 42 20.95 31.10 3.24
N VAL A 43 20.41 31.39 2.07
CA VAL A 43 19.12 32.08 1.92
C VAL A 43 17.99 31.24 2.53
N PHE A 44 17.96 29.93 2.27
CA PHE A 44 16.99 29.01 2.87
C PHE A 44 17.03 29.05 4.40
N ASN A 45 18.22 28.85 4.98
CA ASN A 45 18.44 28.79 6.43
C ASN A 45 18.02 30.10 7.11
N VAL A 46 18.35 31.24 6.51
CA VAL A 46 17.96 32.57 7.04
C VAL A 46 16.47 32.84 6.86
N SER A 47 15.84 32.33 5.81
CA SER A 47 14.40 32.50 5.57
C SER A 47 13.54 31.66 6.51
N THR A 48 14.05 30.50 6.94
CA THR A 48 13.31 29.50 7.73
C THR A 48 13.76 29.45 9.20
N GLY A 49 14.83 30.14 9.57
CA GLY A 49 15.45 30.03 10.90
C GLY A 49 16.07 28.65 11.15
N ARG A 50 16.51 27.96 10.09
CA ARG A 50 17.10 26.62 10.17
C ARG A 50 18.61 26.68 9.97
N HIS A 51 19.29 25.61 10.34
CA HIS A 51 20.72 25.43 10.15
C HIS A 51 21.01 24.10 9.43
N LEU A 52 20.42 23.93 8.25
CA LEU A 52 20.59 22.72 7.45
C LEU A 52 21.86 22.78 6.61
N THR A 53 22.50 21.64 6.44
CA THR A 53 23.64 21.48 5.53
C THR A 53 23.17 21.41 4.08
N LYS A 54 24.06 21.75 3.16
CA LYS A 54 23.84 21.60 1.70
C LYS A 54 23.39 20.18 1.33
N GLY A 55 23.99 19.17 1.95
CA GLY A 55 23.63 17.77 1.72
C GLY A 55 22.17 17.49 2.08
N LYS A 56 21.70 17.95 3.24
CA LYS A 56 20.30 17.74 3.67
C LYS A 56 19.30 18.43 2.75
N LEU A 57 19.56 19.68 2.36
CA LEU A 57 18.71 20.44 1.44
C LEU A 57 18.64 19.82 0.05
N ARG A 58 19.80 19.39 -0.49
CA ARG A 58 19.87 18.70 -1.77
C ARG A 58 19.18 17.34 -1.73
N VAL A 59 19.42 16.54 -0.69
CA VAL A 59 18.73 15.26 -0.52
C VAL A 59 17.22 15.47 -0.42
N GLN A 60 16.74 16.50 0.27
CA GLN A 60 15.31 16.80 0.28
C GLN A 60 14.79 17.19 -1.09
N PHE A 61 15.50 18.05 -1.83
CA PHE A 61 15.08 18.45 -3.17
C PHE A 61 15.06 17.28 -4.16
N ASP A 62 16.14 16.49 -4.16
CA ASP A 62 16.35 15.35 -5.05
C ASP A 62 15.41 14.18 -4.69
N ARG A 63 15.16 13.91 -3.39
CA ARG A 63 14.35 12.77 -2.93
C ARG A 63 12.87 13.06 -2.62
N GLY A 64 12.53 14.30 -2.26
CA GLY A 64 11.31 14.56 -1.47
C GLY A 64 10.58 15.86 -1.73
N ALA A 65 11.15 16.80 -2.49
CA ALA A 65 10.38 17.93 -2.99
C ALA A 65 9.30 17.39 -3.93
N GLY A 66 9.64 16.43 -4.81
CA GLY A 66 8.76 15.72 -5.76
C GLY A 66 7.37 15.27 -5.30
N MET A 67 7.16 15.05 -4.00
CA MET A 67 6.03 14.27 -3.48
C MET A 67 5.12 15.04 -2.51
N THR A 68 5.30 16.36 -2.38
CA THR A 68 4.35 17.20 -1.62
C THR A 68 3.36 17.88 -2.55
N ARG A 69 2.11 18.05 -2.12
CA ARG A 69 1.09 18.82 -2.89
C ARG A 69 1.59 20.22 -3.29
N LYS A 70 2.42 20.86 -2.46
CA LYS A 70 3.02 22.16 -2.75
C LYS A 70 4.05 22.10 -3.86
N PHE A 71 4.80 21.01 -3.96
CA PHE A 71 5.68 20.79 -5.11
C PHE A 71 4.89 20.60 -6.38
N GLN A 72 3.81 19.80 -6.33
CA GLN A 72 2.96 19.60 -7.47
C GLN A 72 2.36 20.92 -7.96
N GLN A 73 1.86 21.74 -7.03
CA GLN A 73 1.41 23.09 -7.34
C GLN A 73 2.53 23.94 -7.94
N SER A 74 3.72 23.90 -7.33
CA SER A 74 4.83 24.74 -7.74
C SER A 74 5.58 24.26 -8.98
N PHE A 75 5.34 23.07 -9.55
CA PHE A 75 6.06 22.58 -10.74
C PHE A 75 5.14 22.06 -11.85
N TYR A 76 3.92 21.60 -11.53
CA TYR A 76 2.98 21.05 -12.50
C TYR A 76 1.77 21.96 -12.73
N ASP A 77 1.14 22.46 -11.66
CA ASP A 77 -0.14 23.17 -11.80
C ASP A 77 0.02 24.63 -12.23
N LEU A 78 1.21 25.22 -12.05
CA LEU A 78 1.46 26.63 -12.29
C LEU A 78 2.46 26.86 -13.43
N PRO A 79 2.11 27.71 -14.41
CA PRO A 79 3.06 28.20 -15.40
C PRO A 79 4.29 28.79 -14.73
N PHE A 80 5.46 28.65 -15.36
CA PHE A 80 6.73 29.12 -14.81
C PHE A 80 6.70 30.60 -14.41
N HIS A 81 6.04 31.47 -15.18
CA HIS A 81 5.98 32.90 -14.84
C HIS A 81 5.02 33.24 -13.70
N ASP A 82 4.31 32.27 -13.12
CA ASP A 82 3.35 32.45 -12.03
C ASP A 82 2.39 33.63 -12.28
N PRO A 83 1.57 33.60 -13.35
CA PRO A 83 0.72 34.73 -13.72
C PRO A 83 -0.34 35.09 -12.67
N SER A 84 -0.69 34.15 -11.78
CA SER A 84 -1.60 34.37 -10.66
C SER A 84 -0.90 34.94 -9.42
N GLY A 85 0.42 35.11 -9.45
CA GLY A 85 1.22 35.65 -8.36
C GLY A 85 1.16 34.81 -7.08
N ARG A 86 0.90 33.50 -7.18
CA ARG A 86 0.65 32.65 -6.01
C ARG A 86 1.86 32.51 -5.10
N PHE A 87 3.08 32.56 -5.67
CA PHE A 87 4.34 32.49 -4.93
C PHE A 87 5.04 33.85 -4.81
N SER A 88 4.37 34.94 -5.22
CA SER A 88 4.95 36.30 -5.17
C SER A 88 5.41 36.69 -3.77
N ALA A 89 4.58 36.45 -2.75
CA ALA A 89 4.92 36.75 -1.36
C ALA A 89 6.16 35.95 -0.88
N THR A 90 6.20 34.65 -1.17
CA THR A 90 7.34 33.79 -0.81
C THR A 90 8.62 34.21 -1.54
N ARG A 91 8.52 34.61 -2.81
CA ARG A 91 9.64 35.14 -3.58
C ARG A 91 10.16 36.47 -3.02
N GLN A 92 9.28 37.38 -2.61
CA GLN A 92 9.67 38.63 -1.97
C GLN A 92 10.44 38.39 -0.66
N ILE A 93 10.01 37.40 0.14
CA ILE A 93 10.74 36.99 1.36
C ILE A 93 12.15 36.50 1.00
N ILE A 94 12.26 35.60 0.02
CA ILE A 94 13.55 35.05 -0.46
C ILE A 94 14.48 36.17 -0.94
N GLU A 95 13.99 37.06 -1.79
CA GLU A 95 14.77 38.18 -2.37
C GLU A 95 15.17 39.20 -1.31
N ALA A 96 14.31 39.47 -0.32
CA ALA A 96 14.65 40.32 0.81
C ALA A 96 15.77 39.70 1.66
N LYS A 97 15.69 38.41 1.98
CA LYS A 97 16.74 37.72 2.75
C LYS A 97 18.05 37.60 1.97
N ALA A 98 18.00 37.38 0.66
CA ALA A 98 19.19 37.39 -0.18
C ALA A 98 19.91 38.74 -0.16
N ARG A 99 19.17 39.85 -0.26
CA ARG A 99 19.73 41.20 -0.12
C ARG A 99 20.43 41.42 1.23
N THR A 100 19.84 40.94 2.32
CA THR A 100 20.49 41.05 3.65
C THR A 100 21.80 40.26 3.76
N LEU A 101 21.97 39.22 2.93
CA LEU A 101 23.18 38.39 2.88
C LEU A 101 24.18 38.85 1.82
N ASN A 102 23.89 39.94 1.10
CA ASN A 102 24.63 40.40 -0.06
C ASN A 102 24.80 39.29 -1.12
N ILE A 103 23.76 38.47 -1.32
CA ILE A 103 23.70 37.40 -2.32
C ILE A 103 22.88 37.90 -3.50
N ASP A 104 23.48 37.94 -4.69
CA ASP A 104 22.79 38.19 -5.96
C ASP A 104 22.03 36.92 -6.39
N LEU A 105 20.73 36.86 -6.11
CA LEU A 105 19.85 35.80 -6.62
C LEU A 105 19.34 36.18 -8.01
N ARG A 106 19.87 35.53 -9.03
CA ARG A 106 19.44 35.75 -10.41
C ARG A 106 18.15 34.99 -10.67
N THR A 107 17.13 35.66 -11.21
CA THR A 107 15.90 34.99 -11.61
C THR A 107 16.14 34.23 -12.93
N ARG A 108 15.74 32.97 -12.97
CA ARG A 108 15.75 32.14 -14.18
C ARG A 108 14.81 32.72 -15.22
N GLN A 109 15.25 32.69 -16.47
CA GLN A 109 14.42 33.09 -17.61
C GLN A 109 13.60 31.92 -18.16
N THR A 110 14.04 30.69 -17.90
CA THR A 110 13.40 29.46 -18.41
C THR A 110 13.19 28.44 -17.31
N ASP A 111 12.15 27.61 -17.48
CA ASP A 111 11.81 26.55 -16.52
C ASP A 111 12.79 25.38 -16.69
N ASN A 112 13.89 25.42 -15.96
CA ASN A 112 14.85 24.32 -15.91
C ASN A 112 14.35 23.25 -14.93
N ILE A 113 13.33 22.50 -15.35
CA ILE A 113 12.79 21.36 -14.64
C ILE A 113 13.82 20.22 -14.67
N PRO A 114 14.35 19.75 -13.52
CA PRO A 114 15.25 18.61 -13.47
C PRO A 114 14.77 17.40 -14.29
N PRO A 115 15.69 16.65 -14.96
CA PRO A 115 15.33 15.51 -15.81
C PRO A 115 14.45 14.45 -15.13
N TYR A 116 14.67 14.16 -13.84
CA TYR A 116 13.85 13.22 -13.09
C TYR A 116 12.40 13.70 -12.91
N ILE A 117 12.17 15.02 -12.76
CA ILE A 117 10.83 15.61 -12.70
C ILE A 117 10.19 15.62 -14.09
N LYS A 118 10.98 15.85 -15.15
CA LYS A 118 10.51 15.69 -16.54
C LYS A 118 10.11 14.24 -16.84
N ALA A 119 10.85 13.26 -16.33
CA ALA A 119 10.52 11.84 -16.45
C ALA A 119 9.24 11.48 -15.68
N LEU A 120 9.02 12.05 -14.50
CA LEU A 120 7.75 11.95 -13.77
C LEU A 120 6.58 12.59 -14.55
N LYS A 121 6.80 13.77 -15.15
CA LYS A 121 5.83 14.43 -16.03
C LYS A 121 5.52 13.58 -17.28
N GLY A 122 6.54 12.99 -17.87
CA GLY A 122 6.43 12.09 -19.02
C GLY A 122 5.71 10.80 -18.69
N ARG A 123 5.90 10.24 -17.48
CA ARG A 123 5.11 9.11 -16.99
C ARG A 123 3.65 9.51 -16.72
N ALA A 124 3.40 10.67 -16.12
CA ALA A 124 2.04 11.15 -15.92
C ALA A 124 1.32 11.47 -17.25
N ALA A 125 2.04 11.97 -18.26
CA ALA A 125 1.51 12.25 -19.59
C ALA A 125 1.35 10.97 -20.45
N ASN A 126 2.30 10.03 -20.38
CA ASN A 126 2.21 8.75 -21.11
C ASN A 126 1.21 7.79 -20.46
N ASN A 127 1.01 7.85 -19.13
CA ASN A 127 -0.10 7.16 -18.48
C ASN A 127 -1.46 7.81 -18.83
N HIS A 128 -1.45 9.05 -19.32
CA HIS A 128 -2.66 9.72 -19.82
C HIS A 128 -3.01 9.33 -21.27
N ASP A 129 -2.07 8.73 -22.02
CA ASP A 129 -2.24 8.47 -23.46
C ASP A 129 -1.97 7.01 -23.91
N GLN A 130 -1.31 6.14 -23.12
CA GLN A 130 -0.98 4.75 -23.57
C GLN A 130 -0.99 3.60 -22.53
N SER A 131 -1.44 3.80 -21.29
CA SER A 131 -1.71 2.68 -20.36
C SER A 131 -2.95 3.01 -19.53
N SER A 132 -4.15 2.50 -19.84
CA SER A 132 -4.53 1.09 -19.66
C SER A 132 -5.76 0.71 -20.50
N ILE A 133 -5.62 0.57 -21.83
CA ILE A 133 -6.74 0.20 -22.71
C ILE A 133 -6.49 -1.08 -23.55
N SER A 134 -5.25 -1.55 -23.75
CA SER A 134 -5.02 -2.75 -24.59
C SER A 134 -4.88 -4.08 -23.82
N GLY A 135 -4.50 -4.06 -22.54
CA GLY A 135 -4.22 -5.28 -21.77
C GLY A 135 -5.47 -6.04 -21.29
N ALA A 136 -6.59 -5.35 -21.10
CA ALA A 136 -7.86 -5.94 -20.65
C ALA A 136 -8.83 -6.28 -21.80
N LEU A 137 -8.54 -5.85 -23.04
CA LEU A 137 -9.45 -5.96 -24.18
C LEU A 137 -9.01 -7.00 -25.24
N SER A 138 -7.89 -7.71 -25.08
CA SER A 138 -7.39 -8.66 -26.11
C SER A 138 -7.38 -10.14 -25.73
N SER A 139 -7.87 -10.53 -24.54
CA SER A 139 -8.16 -11.94 -24.25
C SER A 139 -9.66 -12.13 -24.06
N THR A 140 -10.23 -13.02 -24.88
CA THR A 140 -11.63 -13.48 -24.88
C THR A 140 -12.55 -12.77 -25.88
N TYR A 141 -12.35 -13.00 -27.18
CA TYR A 141 -13.46 -13.05 -28.15
C TYR A 141 -13.06 -13.86 -29.39
N SER A 142 -13.16 -15.18 -29.29
CA SER A 142 -13.28 -16.07 -30.45
C SER A 142 -13.86 -17.41 -29.97
N GLY A 143 -15.19 -17.54 -30.02
CA GLY A 143 -15.89 -18.73 -29.57
C GLY A 143 -17.40 -18.63 -29.71
N GLN A 144 -17.86 -18.74 -30.95
CA GLN A 144 -19.19 -19.02 -31.49
C GLN A 144 -20.41 -19.18 -30.54
N PHE A 145 -21.43 -18.39 -30.87
CA PHE A 145 -22.84 -18.60 -30.55
C PHE A 145 -23.40 -19.92 -31.12
N GLN A 146 -24.16 -20.66 -30.32
CA GLN A 146 -25.37 -21.33 -30.82
C GLN A 146 -26.54 -21.18 -29.83
N HIS A 147 -27.68 -20.80 -30.41
CA HIS A 147 -29.01 -20.61 -29.85
C HIS A 147 -29.59 -21.84 -29.15
N VAL A 148 -30.29 -21.64 -28.03
CA VAL A 148 -31.60 -22.28 -27.75
C VAL A 148 -32.49 -21.31 -26.96
N LEU A 149 -33.68 -21.04 -27.51
CA LEU A 149 -34.81 -20.36 -26.86
C LEU A 149 -35.58 -21.37 -25.99
N ASN A 150 -35.87 -21.06 -24.71
CA ASN A 150 -37.27 -21.03 -24.21
C ASN A 150 -37.41 -20.63 -22.72
N THR A 151 -38.23 -19.60 -22.51
CA THR A 151 -39.27 -19.36 -21.48
C THR A 151 -39.07 -19.78 -20.02
N GLY A 152 -39.13 -18.77 -19.12
CA GLY A 152 -39.51 -18.96 -17.72
C GLY A 152 -39.23 -17.73 -16.86
N ASN A 153 -40.23 -16.85 -16.71
CA ASN A 153 -40.21 -15.64 -15.88
C ASN A 153 -39.70 -15.89 -14.45
N ARG A 154 -38.47 -15.44 -14.18
CA ARG A 154 -37.96 -15.01 -12.88
C ARG A 154 -37.05 -13.82 -13.13
N PRO A 155 -37.06 -12.75 -12.30
CA PRO A 155 -36.05 -11.71 -12.41
C PRO A 155 -34.69 -12.38 -12.11
N SER A 156 -33.95 -12.65 -13.17
CA SER A 156 -32.56 -13.06 -13.10
C SER A 156 -31.81 -11.94 -12.38
N MET A 157 -31.28 -12.24 -11.19
CA MET A 157 -30.23 -11.45 -10.57
C MET A 157 -29.08 -11.41 -11.58
N ARG A 158 -29.06 -10.33 -12.34
CA ARG A 158 -27.91 -9.85 -13.08
C ARG A 158 -26.83 -9.58 -12.04
N LEU A 159 -25.89 -10.52 -11.86
CA LEU A 159 -24.61 -10.25 -11.21
C LEU A 159 -23.88 -9.24 -12.10
N PHE A 160 -24.19 -7.95 -11.91
CA PHE A 160 -23.43 -6.87 -12.50
C PHE A 160 -22.26 -6.58 -11.58
N GLY A 161 -21.07 -6.69 -12.16
CA GLY A 161 -19.81 -6.59 -11.46
C GLY A 161 -19.65 -5.25 -10.77
N GLY A 162 -19.31 -5.28 -9.48
CA GLY A 162 -18.70 -4.15 -8.83
C GLY A 162 -17.38 -3.85 -9.53
N TYR A 163 -17.22 -2.62 -10.01
CA TYR A 163 -15.93 -2.14 -10.49
C TYR A 163 -15.03 -1.96 -9.28
N ALA A 164 -14.14 -2.93 -9.03
CA ALA A 164 -13.02 -2.72 -8.15
C ALA A 164 -12.06 -1.76 -8.86
N MET A 165 -12.11 -0.47 -8.50
CA MET A 165 -11.10 0.46 -8.94
C MET A 165 -9.83 0.16 -8.15
N ARG A 166 -8.92 -0.55 -8.82
CA ARG A 166 -7.52 -0.56 -8.42
C ARG A 166 -7.03 0.86 -8.59
N THR A 167 -6.74 1.55 -7.51
CA THR A 167 -5.99 2.79 -7.58
C THR A 167 -4.58 2.40 -7.96
N ASP A 168 -4.24 2.52 -9.25
CA ASP A 168 -2.84 2.63 -9.68
C ASP A 168 -2.32 3.99 -9.22
N ASP A 169 -2.28 4.18 -7.90
CA ASP A 169 -1.52 5.25 -7.32
C ASP A 169 -0.05 4.92 -7.62
N PRO A 170 0.78 5.85 -8.15
CA PRO A 170 2.23 5.67 -8.14
C PRO A 170 2.79 5.42 -6.71
N PHE A 171 1.93 5.49 -5.69
CA PHE A 171 2.17 5.19 -4.29
C PHE A 171 1.69 3.80 -3.82
N ASP A 172 1.30 2.87 -4.69
CA ASP A 172 1.11 1.47 -4.28
C ASP A 172 2.48 0.77 -4.15
N GLY A 173 3.12 1.06 -3.01
CA GLY A 173 4.52 0.79 -2.76
C GLY A 173 4.89 0.82 -1.28
N ALA A 174 3.98 0.39 -0.39
CA ALA A 174 4.44 -0.27 0.84
C ALA A 174 5.11 -1.63 0.53
N GLU A 175 5.15 -2.02 -0.74
CA GLU A 175 6.04 -3.03 -1.32
C GLU A 175 7.09 -2.36 -2.24
N TRP A 176 8.24 -2.01 -1.65
CA TRP A 176 9.55 -1.72 -2.26
C TRP A 176 9.59 -1.33 -3.76
N ILE A 177 9.29 -0.08 -4.06
CA ILE A 177 9.67 0.53 -5.34
C ILE A 177 11.15 0.93 -5.25
N VAL A 178 11.99 0.23 -6.02
CA VAL A 178 13.39 0.57 -6.24
C VAL A 178 13.52 1.16 -7.64
N ASP A 179 14.16 2.33 -7.70
CA ASP A 179 14.57 3.02 -8.92
C ASP A 179 15.43 2.09 -9.80
N VAL A 180 15.07 1.88 -11.07
CA VAL A 180 15.87 1.10 -12.03
C VAL A 180 16.49 2.08 -13.01
N GLU A 181 17.64 2.63 -12.63
CA GLU A 181 18.62 3.19 -13.56
C GLU A 181 19.95 2.47 -13.31
N GLY A 182 20.45 1.72 -14.31
CA GLY A 182 21.84 1.27 -14.36
C GLY A 182 22.16 -0.20 -14.68
N ALA A 183 21.18 -1.09 -14.89
CA ALA A 183 21.50 -2.48 -15.31
C ALA A 183 21.47 -2.61 -16.85
N PRO A 184 22.44 -3.30 -17.48
CA PRO A 184 22.42 -3.53 -18.92
C PRO A 184 21.17 -4.32 -19.31
N THR A 185 20.30 -3.66 -20.06
CA THR A 185 19.06 -4.17 -20.64
C THR A 185 19.37 -5.27 -21.64
N ASN A 186 19.18 -6.55 -21.28
CA ASN A 186 19.09 -7.65 -22.27
C ASN A 186 18.34 -8.91 -21.79
N THR A 187 17.53 -8.84 -20.73
CA THR A 187 16.58 -9.91 -20.42
C THR A 187 15.18 -9.32 -20.24
N PRO A 188 14.16 -9.80 -20.99
CA PRO A 188 12.78 -9.40 -20.75
C PRO A 188 12.43 -9.83 -19.32
N SER A 189 12.29 -8.84 -18.44
CA SER A 189 11.89 -9.02 -17.06
C SER A 189 10.43 -9.47 -17.04
N GLN A 190 10.18 -10.76 -17.24
CA GLN A 190 8.90 -11.37 -16.93
C GLN A 190 8.67 -11.17 -15.43
N VAL A 191 7.82 -10.20 -15.07
CA VAL A 191 7.24 -10.16 -13.73
C VAL A 191 6.64 -11.56 -13.53
N PRO A 192 7.09 -12.33 -12.53
CA PRO A 192 6.59 -13.68 -12.34
C PRO A 192 5.06 -13.63 -12.32
N ALA A 193 4.41 -14.56 -13.02
CA ALA A 193 2.94 -14.72 -13.02
C ALA A 193 2.34 -14.87 -11.59
N ILE A 194 3.20 -14.98 -10.58
CA ILE A 194 2.94 -14.87 -9.13
C ILE A 194 2.05 -13.66 -8.79
N PHE A 195 2.13 -12.54 -9.51
CA PHE A 195 1.32 -11.33 -9.21
C PHE A 195 0.03 -11.20 -10.01
N ALA A 196 -0.15 -11.98 -11.08
CA ALA A 196 -1.40 -12.02 -11.86
C ALA A 196 -2.40 -13.02 -11.25
N ARG A 197 -2.36 -13.20 -9.93
CA ARG A 197 -3.22 -14.15 -9.24
C ARG A 197 -4.61 -13.57 -9.07
N ASN A 198 -5.60 -14.42 -9.30
CA ASN A 198 -6.96 -14.19 -8.83
C ASN A 198 -6.91 -14.09 -7.31
N GLN A 199 -6.92 -12.87 -6.78
CA GLN A 199 -7.14 -12.65 -5.35
C GLN A 199 -8.58 -13.03 -5.05
N HIS A 200 -8.77 -13.97 -4.16
CA HIS A 200 -10.06 -14.45 -3.66
C HIS A 200 -10.36 -13.93 -2.25
N LEU A 201 -9.37 -13.36 -1.55
CA LEU A 201 -9.55 -12.83 -0.20
C LEU A 201 -9.22 -11.34 -0.13
N ALA A 202 -10.03 -10.65 0.66
CA ALA A 202 -9.74 -9.32 1.15
C ALA A 202 -10.09 -9.23 2.64
N PHE A 203 -9.37 -8.37 3.34
CA PHE A 203 -9.48 -8.17 4.77
C PHE A 203 -9.99 -6.76 5.05
N ARG A 204 -10.79 -6.60 6.10
CA ARG A 204 -11.26 -5.31 6.59
C ARG A 204 -11.22 -5.29 8.10
N VAL A 205 -10.76 -4.17 8.65
CA VAL A 205 -11.02 -3.79 10.03
C VAL A 205 -11.96 -2.59 10.01
N TRP A 206 -12.93 -2.56 10.92
CA TRP A 206 -13.85 -1.44 11.05
C TRP A 206 -14.16 -1.18 12.52
N SER A 207 -14.63 0.03 12.77
CA SER A 207 -15.10 0.54 14.06
C SER A 207 -16.28 1.48 13.81
N GLY A 208 -16.93 1.96 14.87
CA GLY A 208 -18.00 2.95 14.76
C GLY A 208 -17.58 4.26 14.07
N SER A 209 -16.28 4.56 14.01
CA SER A 209 -15.74 5.74 13.33
C SER A 209 -15.32 5.50 11.87
N SER A 210 -15.48 4.28 11.34
CA SER A 210 -15.05 3.93 9.98
C SER A 210 -15.93 4.51 8.87
N GLY A 211 -17.02 5.21 9.22
CA GLY A 211 -17.93 5.81 8.24
C GLY A 211 -18.65 4.78 7.37
N THR A 212 -18.84 3.56 7.89
CA THR A 212 -19.61 2.47 7.28
C THR A 212 -20.46 1.80 8.34
N THR A 213 -21.64 1.32 7.97
CA THR A 213 -22.47 0.48 8.83
C THR A 213 -22.26 -0.99 8.48
N PHE A 214 -22.46 -1.88 9.44
CA PHE A 214 -22.40 -3.32 9.26
C PHE A 214 -23.66 -3.97 9.84
N SER A 215 -24.26 -4.89 9.11
CA SER A 215 -25.25 -5.83 9.64
C SER A 215 -25.01 -7.23 9.07
N GLU A 216 -25.30 -8.27 9.84
CA GLU A 216 -25.13 -9.66 9.38
C GLU A 216 -26.00 -9.97 8.16
N LYS A 217 -27.16 -9.31 8.05
CA LYS A 217 -28.11 -9.53 6.95
C LYS A 217 -27.65 -8.85 5.66
N GLU A 218 -27.23 -7.59 5.73
CA GLU A 218 -26.95 -6.77 4.53
C GLU A 218 -25.47 -6.74 4.19
N GLY A 219 -24.58 -6.93 5.17
CA GLY A 219 -23.14 -6.77 5.02
C GLY A 219 -22.68 -5.36 5.39
N PHE A 220 -21.66 -4.85 4.70
CA PHE A 220 -21.16 -3.49 4.90
C PHE A 220 -21.83 -2.51 3.96
N VAL A 221 -22.28 -1.36 4.47
CA VAL A 221 -22.81 -0.26 3.65
C VAL A 221 -21.99 1.00 3.92
N ALA A 222 -21.60 1.70 2.86
CA ALA A 222 -20.86 2.94 2.92
C ALA A 222 -21.71 4.04 3.56
N GLY A 223 -21.08 4.92 4.34
CA GLY A 223 -21.78 5.93 5.13
C GLY A 223 -22.72 6.81 4.31
N LEU A 224 -22.29 7.26 3.12
CA LEU A 224 -23.12 8.08 2.24
C LEU A 224 -24.40 7.35 1.81
N HIS A 225 -24.30 6.06 1.53
CA HIS A 225 -25.42 5.22 1.14
C HIS A 225 -26.31 4.84 2.34
N SER A 226 -25.73 4.67 3.52
CA SER A 226 -26.50 4.39 4.75
C SER A 226 -27.41 5.55 5.17
N MET A 227 -27.05 6.78 4.78
CA MET A 227 -27.85 7.99 5.03
C MET A 227 -28.86 8.28 3.92
N TRP A 228 -28.78 7.55 2.81
CA TRP A 228 -29.66 7.73 1.66
C TRP A 228 -30.93 6.91 1.85
N ASN A 229 -32.10 7.58 1.84
CA ASN A 229 -33.40 6.93 2.03
C ASN A 229 -33.92 6.22 0.77
N GLY A 230 -33.20 6.31 -0.36
CA GLY A 230 -33.56 5.62 -1.60
C GLY A 230 -32.82 4.29 -1.79
N SER A 231 -32.97 3.70 -2.96
CA SER A 231 -32.17 2.54 -3.37
C SER A 231 -30.68 2.91 -3.45
N LEU A 232 -29.80 1.91 -3.30
CA LEU A 232 -28.37 2.09 -3.55
C LEU A 232 -28.16 2.70 -4.94
N LEU A 233 -27.38 3.77 -4.98
CA LEU A 233 -27.03 4.42 -6.24
C LEU A 233 -26.04 3.54 -7.00
N GLU A 234 -26.19 3.46 -8.32
CA GLU A 234 -25.21 2.84 -9.20
C GLU A 234 -23.91 3.68 -9.22
N PRO A 235 -22.74 3.06 -9.43
CA PRO A 235 -21.49 3.79 -9.62
C PRO A 235 -21.58 4.69 -10.85
N PHE A 236 -20.90 5.83 -10.80
CA PHE A 236 -20.76 6.67 -11.99
C PHE A 236 -20.06 5.90 -13.11
N GLN A 237 -20.39 6.24 -14.37
CA GLN A 237 -19.65 5.70 -15.51
C GLN A 237 -18.19 6.18 -15.43
N PRO A 238 -17.19 5.32 -15.69
CA PRO A 238 -15.77 5.68 -15.56
C PRO A 238 -15.26 6.56 -16.73
N GLU A 239 -16.13 7.41 -17.27
CA GLU A 239 -15.91 8.22 -18.46
C GLU A 239 -16.45 9.64 -18.25
N GLY A 240 -15.90 10.62 -18.96
CA GLY A 240 -16.37 12.00 -18.95
C GLY A 240 -16.48 12.60 -17.55
N ASP A 241 -17.67 13.11 -17.20
CA ASP A 241 -17.93 13.69 -15.88
C ASP A 241 -18.10 12.64 -14.77
N GLY A 242 -18.46 11.40 -15.11
CA GLY A 242 -18.56 10.31 -14.15
C GLY A 242 -17.19 9.93 -13.59
N LEU A 243 -16.15 9.91 -14.44
CA LEU A 243 -14.76 9.75 -14.00
C LEU A 243 -14.34 10.86 -13.04
N LYS A 244 -14.68 12.12 -13.33
CA LYS A 244 -14.38 13.26 -12.44
C LYS A 244 -15.07 13.12 -11.09
N ALA A 245 -16.33 12.67 -11.07
CA ALA A 245 -17.08 12.42 -9.85
C ALA A 245 -16.44 11.29 -9.02
N ILE A 246 -16.06 10.19 -9.67
CA ILE A 246 -15.30 9.09 -9.06
C ILE A 246 -14.00 9.60 -8.45
N MET A 247 -13.19 10.34 -9.21
CA MET A 247 -11.91 10.86 -8.72
C MET A 247 -12.10 11.79 -7.52
N LEU A 248 -13.13 12.65 -7.57
CA LEU A 248 -13.47 13.55 -6.48
C LEU A 248 -13.87 12.78 -5.22
N LEU A 249 -14.76 11.80 -5.35
CA LEU A 249 -15.24 10.99 -4.22
C LEU A 249 -14.15 10.08 -3.66
N SER A 250 -13.31 9.49 -4.50
CA SER A 250 -12.16 8.70 -4.07
C SER A 250 -11.14 9.57 -3.32
N ASN A 251 -10.83 10.76 -3.83
CA ASN A 251 -9.97 11.72 -3.12
C ASN A 251 -10.59 12.16 -1.79
N ALA A 252 -11.91 12.32 -1.72
CA ALA A 252 -12.60 12.58 -0.46
C ALA A 252 -12.48 11.40 0.51
N HIS A 253 -12.63 10.16 0.01
CA HIS A 253 -12.50 8.93 0.77
C HIS A 253 -11.13 8.78 1.44
N PHE A 254 -10.05 9.07 0.71
CA PHE A 254 -8.68 8.91 1.23
C PHE A 254 -8.21 10.05 2.13
N ARG A 255 -9.00 11.12 2.29
CA ARG A 255 -8.67 12.20 3.23
C ARG A 255 -9.05 11.79 4.65
N VAL A 256 -8.01 11.45 5.42
CA VAL A 256 -8.06 11.08 6.85
C VAL A 256 -8.85 12.09 7.70
N GLU A 257 -8.88 13.36 7.31
CA GLU A 257 -9.58 14.43 8.04
C GLU A 257 -11.04 14.65 7.61
N SER A 258 -11.53 13.91 6.60
CA SER A 258 -12.87 14.14 6.11
C SER A 258 -13.90 13.59 7.09
N LYS A 259 -14.71 14.48 7.67
CA LYS A 259 -15.94 14.12 8.40
C LYS A 259 -17.07 13.70 7.45
N PHE A 260 -16.79 13.67 6.14
CA PHE A 260 -17.77 13.39 5.13
C PHE A 260 -18.00 11.88 5.03
N PRO A 261 -19.26 11.42 5.02
CA PRO A 261 -19.57 10.03 4.75
C PRO A 261 -19.02 9.61 3.38
N SER A 262 -18.33 8.48 3.35
CA SER A 262 -17.77 7.91 2.14
C SER A 262 -18.85 7.24 1.28
N ALA A 263 -18.70 7.30 -0.05
CA ALA A 263 -19.47 6.48 -1.00
C ALA A 263 -18.90 5.06 -1.17
N PHE A 264 -17.76 4.78 -0.54
CA PHE A 264 -17.01 3.53 -0.68
C PHE A 264 -16.84 2.76 0.63
N VAL A 265 -16.77 1.44 0.51
CA VAL A 265 -16.30 0.49 1.52
C VAL A 265 -14.90 0.01 1.17
N SER A 266 -13.98 0.17 2.10
CA SER A 266 -12.54 -0.11 1.96
C SER A 266 -12.14 -1.54 2.36
N VAL A 267 -11.23 -2.18 1.64
CA VAL A 267 -10.57 -3.43 2.09
C VAL A 267 -9.08 -3.40 1.75
N ALA A 268 -8.32 -4.38 2.25
CA ALA A 268 -6.93 -4.60 1.85
C ALA A 268 -6.70 -6.09 1.55
N SER A 269 -5.80 -6.40 0.61
CA SER A 269 -5.40 -7.77 0.29
C SER A 269 -4.34 -8.29 1.27
N SER A 270 -3.67 -7.40 1.99
CA SER A 270 -2.66 -7.75 2.99
C SER A 270 -3.24 -7.84 4.40
N LEU A 271 -3.13 -9.03 5.00
CA LEU A 271 -3.49 -9.25 6.42
C LEU A 271 -2.62 -8.39 7.35
N LEU A 272 -1.32 -8.28 7.08
CA LEU A 272 -0.41 -7.42 7.86
C LEU A 272 -0.88 -5.97 7.88
N HIS A 273 -1.32 -5.48 6.72
CA HIS A 273 -1.81 -4.13 6.59
C HIS A 273 -3.06 -3.91 7.45
N VAL A 274 -4.05 -4.81 7.36
CA VAL A 274 -5.29 -4.70 8.14
C VAL A 274 -5.04 -4.79 9.64
N LEU A 275 -4.14 -5.65 10.08
CA LEU A 275 -3.76 -5.71 11.49
C LEU A 275 -3.02 -4.43 11.92
N THR A 276 -2.12 -3.89 11.11
CA THR A 276 -1.48 -2.59 11.40
C THR A 276 -2.53 -1.50 11.55
N LYS A 277 -3.53 -1.47 10.66
CA LYS A 277 -4.67 -0.54 10.73
C LYS A 277 -5.56 -0.76 11.96
N ALA A 278 -5.68 -2.00 12.43
CA ALA A 278 -6.46 -2.31 13.62
C ALA A 278 -5.84 -1.71 14.89
N PHE A 279 -4.51 -1.64 14.94
CA PHE A 279 -3.75 -1.06 16.06
C PHE A 279 -3.36 0.42 15.83
N ASP A 280 -3.49 0.94 14.61
CA ASP A 280 -3.17 2.32 14.25
C ASP A 280 -4.15 2.88 13.20
N SER A 281 -4.72 4.06 13.47
CA SER A 281 -5.79 4.61 12.62
C SER A 281 -5.30 5.16 11.26
N SER A 282 -3.98 5.21 11.01
CA SER A 282 -3.39 5.97 9.89
C SER A 282 -2.90 5.13 8.70
N SER A 283 -3.54 4.02 8.37
CA SER A 283 -3.08 3.13 7.28
C SER A 283 -3.91 3.24 5.99
N ASP A 284 -3.20 3.32 4.86
CA ASP A 284 -3.75 3.53 3.51
C ASP A 284 -4.53 2.32 2.97
N ILE A 285 -5.67 2.55 2.35
CA ILE A 285 -6.54 1.47 1.85
C ILE A 285 -6.11 1.05 0.44
N GLN A 286 -6.17 -0.25 0.12
CA GLN A 286 -5.78 -0.77 -1.19
C GLN A 286 -6.95 -0.90 -2.18
N TYR A 287 -8.14 -1.27 -1.71
CA TYR A 287 -9.31 -1.46 -2.57
C TYR A 287 -10.52 -0.75 -1.99
N ILE A 288 -11.33 -0.20 -2.88
CA ILE A 288 -12.58 0.46 -2.56
C ILE A 288 -13.70 -0.15 -3.38
N PHE A 289 -14.81 -0.45 -2.72
CA PHE A 289 -16.05 -0.92 -3.32
C PHE A 289 -17.08 0.19 -3.24
N TRP A 290 -17.79 0.43 -4.35
CA TRP A 290 -18.88 1.38 -4.38
C TRP A 290 -20.07 0.86 -3.57
N ALA A 291 -20.70 1.73 -2.80
CA ALA A 291 -21.91 1.49 -2.01
C ALA A 291 -21.79 0.45 -0.90
N ASP A 292 -21.57 -0.83 -1.20
CA ASP A 292 -21.69 -1.92 -0.23
C ASP A 292 -20.79 -3.12 -0.52
N ILE A 293 -20.64 -3.98 0.50
CA ILE A 293 -20.13 -5.34 0.38
C ILE A 293 -21.23 -6.24 0.95
N PRO A 294 -21.92 -7.05 0.11
CA PRO A 294 -23.05 -7.83 0.56
C PRO A 294 -22.61 -8.91 1.55
N SER A 295 -23.51 -9.27 2.48
CA SER A 295 -23.26 -10.32 3.49
C SER A 295 -22.75 -11.64 2.91
N GLY A 296 -23.26 -12.06 1.75
CA GLY A 296 -22.81 -13.28 1.07
C GLY A 296 -21.36 -13.25 0.55
N ALA A 297 -20.73 -12.08 0.46
CA ALA A 297 -19.31 -11.93 0.13
C ALA A 297 -18.41 -11.94 1.37
N ILE A 298 -18.99 -11.88 2.58
CA ILE A 298 -18.26 -11.87 3.84
C ILE A 298 -18.19 -13.31 4.35
N ILE A 299 -16.99 -13.89 4.36
CA ILE A 299 -16.78 -15.25 4.86
C ILE A 299 -17.04 -15.31 6.36
N HIS A 300 -16.49 -14.35 7.11
CA HIS A 300 -16.55 -14.33 8.56
C HIS A 300 -16.21 -12.96 9.12
N HIS A 301 -16.61 -12.73 10.38
CA HIS A 301 -16.24 -11.54 11.13
C HIS A 301 -16.16 -11.87 12.63
N PHE A 302 -15.24 -11.22 13.34
CA PHE A 302 -15.04 -11.39 14.78
C PHE A 302 -14.44 -10.11 15.38
N PRO A 303 -14.64 -9.82 16.67
CA PRO A 303 -14.01 -8.69 17.34
C PRO A 303 -12.51 -8.93 17.53
N LEU A 304 -11.69 -7.88 17.38
CA LEU A 304 -10.23 -7.97 17.52
C LEU A 304 -9.79 -8.60 18.85
N SER A 305 -10.56 -8.38 19.92
CA SER A 305 -10.31 -8.96 21.24
C SER A 305 -10.27 -10.49 21.25
N GLU A 306 -10.96 -11.16 20.34
CA GLU A 306 -10.88 -12.63 20.22
C GLU A 306 -9.53 -13.10 19.65
N LEU A 307 -8.93 -12.35 18.73
CA LEU A 307 -7.58 -12.63 18.24
C LEU A 307 -6.53 -12.37 19.32
N GLU A 308 -6.70 -11.30 20.10
CA GLU A 308 -5.87 -11.03 21.27
C GLU A 308 -6.01 -12.13 22.33
N GLN A 309 -7.23 -12.59 22.58
CA GLN A 309 -7.50 -13.69 23.51
C GLN A 309 -6.84 -14.99 23.04
N LEU A 310 -7.00 -15.36 21.76
CA LEU A 310 -6.33 -16.52 21.18
C LEU A 310 -4.80 -16.44 21.32
N ALA A 311 -4.23 -15.25 21.08
CA ALA A 311 -2.80 -15.02 21.25
C ALA A 311 -2.32 -15.13 22.71
N ARG A 312 -3.19 -14.84 23.69
CA ARG A 312 -2.88 -14.99 25.12
C ARG A 312 -3.03 -16.43 25.60
N ASP A 313 -4.09 -17.11 25.17
CA ASP A 313 -4.45 -18.44 25.66
C ASP A 313 -3.59 -19.56 25.05
N ASP A 314 -3.07 -19.33 23.84
CA ASP A 314 -2.22 -20.28 23.13
C ASP A 314 -0.85 -19.64 22.85
N THR A 315 0.17 -20.17 23.53
CA THR A 315 1.56 -19.69 23.42
C THR A 315 2.12 -19.76 22.00
N ASP A 316 1.73 -20.78 21.21
CA ASP A 316 2.19 -20.88 19.82
C ASP A 316 1.45 -19.89 18.93
N CYS A 317 0.14 -19.67 19.14
CA CYS A 317 -0.59 -18.61 18.42
C CYS A 317 -0.02 -17.23 18.75
N GLY A 318 0.22 -16.91 20.03
CA GLY A 318 0.83 -15.66 20.46
C GLY A 318 2.24 -15.48 19.89
N ARG A 319 3.04 -16.55 19.88
CA ARG A 319 4.36 -16.56 19.23
C ARG A 319 4.25 -16.37 17.73
N VAL A 320 3.29 -16.95 17.03
CA VAL A 320 3.19 -16.76 15.57
C VAL A 320 2.70 -15.34 15.23
N LEU A 321 1.61 -14.89 15.87
CA LEU A 321 1.00 -13.58 15.61
C LEU A 321 1.90 -12.41 16.00
N GLY A 322 2.60 -12.51 17.14
CA GLY A 322 3.48 -11.42 17.59
C GLY A 322 2.78 -10.07 17.73
N LEU A 323 1.55 -10.06 18.25
CA LEU A 323 0.69 -8.87 18.29
C LEU A 323 1.35 -7.65 18.97
N GLY A 324 2.31 -7.85 19.86
CA GLY A 324 3.08 -6.77 20.48
C GLY A 324 3.92 -5.92 19.50
N ALA A 325 4.15 -6.39 18.27
CA ALA A 325 4.80 -5.61 17.22
C ALA A 325 3.90 -4.51 16.65
N PHE A 326 2.58 -4.68 16.73
CA PHE A 326 1.57 -3.76 16.23
C PHE A 326 1.28 -2.71 17.30
N GLN A 327 1.88 -1.53 17.14
CA GLN A 327 1.75 -0.43 18.09
C GLN A 327 1.28 0.83 17.35
N PRO A 328 0.52 1.72 18.01
CA PRO A 328 0.12 2.99 17.42
C PRO A 328 1.32 3.80 16.92
N GLY A 329 1.20 4.42 15.75
CA GLY A 329 2.25 5.21 15.10
C GLY A 329 3.30 4.38 14.35
N ARG A 330 3.17 3.05 14.29
CA ARG A 330 4.05 2.19 13.51
C ARG A 330 3.46 1.90 12.14
N ASN A 331 4.24 2.16 11.09
CA ASN A 331 3.86 1.76 9.75
C ASN A 331 4.04 0.26 9.50
N THR A 332 3.33 -0.26 8.50
CA THR A 332 3.32 -1.67 8.09
C THR A 332 4.73 -2.21 7.82
N ALA A 333 5.62 -1.40 7.22
CA ALA A 333 6.98 -1.81 6.91
C ALA A 333 7.83 -2.05 8.17
N ALA A 334 7.67 -1.23 9.20
CA ALA A 334 8.36 -1.40 10.48
C ALA A 334 7.87 -2.65 11.21
N VAL A 335 6.55 -2.89 11.21
CA VAL A 335 5.96 -4.11 11.77
C VAL A 335 6.44 -5.35 11.02
N ALA A 336 6.39 -5.35 9.69
CA ALA A 336 6.90 -6.43 8.83
C ALA A 336 8.37 -6.76 9.17
N SER A 337 9.20 -5.71 9.28
CA SER A 337 10.62 -5.88 9.59
C SER A 337 10.84 -6.54 10.94
N ASP A 338 10.03 -6.24 11.95
CA ASP A 338 10.17 -6.84 13.28
C ASP A 338 9.65 -8.27 13.30
N LEU A 339 8.54 -8.56 12.63
CA LEU A 339 8.05 -9.93 12.48
C LEU A 339 9.07 -10.82 11.77
N HIS A 340 9.70 -10.32 10.70
CA HIS A 340 10.73 -11.08 9.97
C HIS A 340 11.97 -11.37 10.82
N LYS A 341 12.38 -10.45 11.71
CA LYS A 341 13.54 -10.67 12.60
C LYS A 341 13.35 -11.83 13.57
N ARG A 342 12.10 -12.27 13.79
CA ARG A 342 11.77 -13.39 14.68
C ARG A 342 12.16 -14.74 14.08
N ASN A 343 12.44 -14.78 12.76
CA ASN A 343 12.90 -15.97 12.04
C ASN A 343 12.09 -17.23 12.39
N ILE A 344 10.76 -17.11 12.31
CA ILE A 344 9.86 -18.23 12.65
C ILE A 344 10.05 -19.32 11.60
N ILE A 345 10.49 -20.49 12.04
CA ILE A 345 10.63 -21.67 11.20
C ILE A 345 9.34 -22.47 11.21
N LEU A 346 8.84 -22.81 10.03
CA LEU A 346 7.66 -23.64 9.84
C LEU A 346 7.92 -25.06 10.34
N ASN A 347 7.23 -25.41 11.42
CA ASN A 347 7.21 -26.74 12.02
C ASN A 347 5.75 -27.14 12.35
N THR A 348 5.56 -28.30 12.98
CA THR A 348 4.22 -28.81 13.32
C THR A 348 3.44 -27.91 14.26
N ASP A 349 4.12 -27.25 15.22
CA ASP A 349 3.46 -26.37 16.20
C ASP A 349 3.05 -25.04 15.57
N VAL A 350 3.91 -24.46 14.72
CA VAL A 350 3.58 -23.27 13.93
C VAL A 350 2.42 -23.56 12.98
N ALA A 351 2.41 -24.71 12.31
CA ALA A 351 1.30 -25.10 11.43
C ALA A 351 0.00 -25.32 12.20
N ARG A 352 0.06 -25.92 13.40
CA ARG A 352 -1.10 -26.05 14.30
C ARG A 352 -1.64 -24.68 14.71
N ALA A 353 -0.77 -23.75 15.09
CA ALA A 353 -1.15 -22.38 15.42
C ALA A 353 -1.77 -21.66 14.22
N MET A 354 -1.17 -21.77 13.03
CA MET A 354 -1.75 -21.23 11.79
C MET A 354 -3.15 -21.78 11.53
N GLY A 355 -3.38 -23.08 11.76
CA GLY A 355 -4.71 -23.69 11.60
C GLY A 355 -5.75 -23.13 12.58
N ARG A 356 -5.38 -22.94 13.85
CA ARG A 356 -6.25 -22.31 14.87
C ARG A 356 -6.57 -20.85 14.53
N ILE A 357 -5.58 -20.09 14.04
CA ILE A 357 -5.80 -18.71 13.61
C ILE A 357 -6.70 -18.70 12.36
N ALA A 358 -6.42 -19.52 11.35
CA ALA A 358 -7.26 -19.65 10.15
C ALA A 358 -8.72 -19.99 10.50
N LYS A 359 -8.93 -20.85 11.50
CA LYS A 359 -10.25 -21.17 12.04
C LYS A 359 -10.95 -19.94 12.61
N LEU A 360 -10.26 -19.11 13.40
CA LEU A 360 -10.79 -17.84 13.89
C LEU A 360 -11.15 -16.87 12.76
N PHE A 361 -10.45 -16.92 11.62
CA PHE A 361 -10.82 -16.18 10.41
C PHE A 361 -11.98 -16.82 9.61
N GLY A 362 -12.63 -17.85 10.17
CA GLY A 362 -13.79 -18.53 9.58
C GLY A 362 -13.47 -19.45 8.42
N LEU A 363 -12.20 -19.83 8.22
CA LEU A 363 -11.82 -20.74 7.14
C LEU A 363 -12.25 -22.20 7.37
N SER A 364 -12.87 -22.48 8.51
CA SER A 364 -13.56 -23.75 8.77
C SER A 364 -15.02 -23.77 8.35
N GLU A 365 -15.59 -22.61 7.96
CA GLU A 365 -17.00 -22.47 7.64
C GLU A 365 -17.37 -23.12 6.30
N PRO A 366 -18.60 -23.63 6.12
CA PRO A 366 -19.04 -24.29 4.89
C PRO A 366 -18.96 -23.43 3.61
N SER A 367 -18.98 -22.11 3.75
CA SER A 367 -18.85 -21.16 2.63
C SER A 367 -17.41 -20.99 2.12
N THR A 368 -16.43 -21.48 2.88
CA THR A 368 -15.01 -21.38 2.53
C THR A 368 -14.68 -22.27 1.33
N LYS A 369 -13.78 -21.80 0.46
CA LYS A 369 -13.25 -22.57 -0.67
C LYS A 369 -11.79 -22.95 -0.42
N ILE A 370 -11.32 -24.06 -1.00
CA ILE A 370 -9.89 -24.46 -0.99
C ILE A 370 -8.97 -23.31 -1.42
N ALA A 371 -9.39 -22.53 -2.42
CA ALA A 371 -8.65 -21.36 -2.88
C ALA A 371 -8.47 -20.29 -1.78
N HIS A 372 -9.48 -20.08 -0.92
CA HIS A 372 -9.39 -19.15 0.21
C HIS A 372 -8.35 -19.64 1.22
N ILE A 373 -8.29 -20.94 1.51
CA ILE A 373 -7.30 -21.52 2.44
C ILE A 373 -5.88 -21.31 1.91
N SER A 374 -5.64 -21.68 0.64
CA SER A 374 -4.31 -21.52 0.02
C SER A 374 -3.86 -20.04 0.01
N GLU A 375 -4.75 -19.12 -0.36
CA GLU A 375 -4.45 -17.69 -0.37
C GLU A 375 -4.23 -17.12 1.03
N TRP A 376 -5.04 -17.50 2.01
CA TRP A 376 -4.83 -17.06 3.39
C TRP A 376 -3.47 -17.52 3.90
N VAL A 377 -3.11 -18.80 3.68
CA VAL A 377 -1.81 -19.35 4.08
C VAL A 377 -0.66 -18.61 3.38
N SER A 378 -0.80 -18.33 2.08
CA SER A 378 0.18 -17.53 1.33
C SER A 378 0.37 -16.13 1.92
N ASN A 379 -0.74 -15.41 2.16
CA ASN A 379 -0.71 -14.08 2.75
C ASN A 379 -0.12 -14.10 4.16
N PHE A 380 -0.44 -15.12 4.95
CA PHE A 380 0.06 -15.27 6.32
C PHE A 380 1.57 -15.57 6.34
N VAL A 381 2.04 -16.54 5.56
CA VAL A 381 3.47 -16.86 5.46
C VAL A 381 4.27 -15.64 5.03
N ALA A 382 3.82 -14.94 3.99
CA ALA A 382 4.49 -13.75 3.48
C ALA A 382 4.49 -12.58 4.48
N SER A 383 3.35 -12.32 5.12
CA SER A 383 3.16 -11.20 6.07
C SER A 383 3.98 -11.36 7.36
N PHE A 384 4.09 -12.58 7.86
CA PHE A 384 4.75 -12.87 9.14
C PHE A 384 6.19 -13.38 8.97
N GLY A 385 6.70 -13.45 7.73
CA GLY A 385 8.07 -13.86 7.45
C GLY A 385 8.40 -15.29 7.88
N ILE A 386 7.44 -16.21 7.75
CA ILE A 386 7.62 -17.61 8.13
C ILE A 386 8.53 -18.30 7.10
N GLN A 387 9.58 -18.95 7.57
CA GLN A 387 10.60 -19.60 6.74
C GLN A 387 10.47 -21.11 6.80
N GLN A 388 10.92 -21.79 5.75
CA GLN A 388 11.03 -23.25 5.75
C GLN A 388 12.39 -23.69 6.28
N ALA A 389 12.44 -24.74 7.11
CA ALA A 389 13.73 -25.30 7.52
C ALA A 389 14.46 -25.90 6.30
N PRO A 390 15.79 -25.72 6.18
CA PRO A 390 16.55 -26.34 5.11
C PRO A 390 16.49 -27.87 5.23
N GLY A 391 16.28 -28.55 4.11
CA GLY A 391 16.29 -30.01 4.06
C GLY A 391 15.04 -30.71 4.62
N GLN A 392 13.89 -30.03 4.70
CA GLN A 392 12.63 -30.71 5.04
C GLN A 392 12.27 -31.78 4.01
N ASP A 393 12.30 -33.04 4.44
CA ASP A 393 11.84 -34.17 3.65
C ASP A 393 10.31 -34.16 3.43
N LEU A 394 9.84 -34.98 2.50
CA LEU A 394 8.42 -35.06 2.12
C LEU A 394 7.51 -35.54 3.27
N HIS A 395 7.99 -36.43 4.13
CA HIS A 395 7.22 -36.90 5.29
C HIS A 395 7.05 -35.77 6.30
N THR A 396 8.10 -35.01 6.59
CA THR A 396 8.05 -33.83 7.45
C THR A 396 7.07 -32.78 6.92
N LYS A 397 7.10 -32.46 5.61
CA LYS A 397 6.12 -31.55 4.98
C LYS A 397 4.68 -32.05 5.13
N SER A 398 4.47 -33.36 5.01
CA SER A 398 3.16 -33.98 5.15
C SER A 398 2.67 -33.94 6.61
N SER A 399 3.55 -34.19 7.59
CA SER A 399 3.28 -34.06 9.03
C SER A 399 2.97 -32.62 9.47
N ILE A 400 3.60 -31.62 8.85
CA ILE A 400 3.28 -30.21 9.08
C ILE A 400 1.90 -29.88 8.50
N ALA A 401 1.62 -30.31 7.26
CA ALA A 401 0.34 -30.03 6.60
C ALA A 401 -0.85 -30.68 7.32
N ILE A 402 -0.71 -31.93 7.79
CA ILE A 402 -1.77 -32.61 8.55
C ILE A 402 -2.02 -31.90 9.89
N ALA A 403 -0.98 -31.38 10.55
CA ALA A 403 -1.13 -30.62 11.79
C ALA A 403 -1.96 -29.34 11.59
N PHE A 404 -1.74 -28.62 10.49
CA PHE A 404 -2.59 -27.49 10.09
C PHE A 404 -4.03 -27.93 9.82
N ALA A 405 -4.23 -28.97 9.00
CA ALA A 405 -5.55 -29.40 8.57
C ALA A 405 -6.43 -29.89 9.73
N ILE A 406 -5.84 -30.63 10.69
CA ILE A 406 -6.52 -31.04 11.92
C ILE A 406 -6.88 -29.82 12.78
N ALA A 407 -5.95 -28.86 12.93
CA ALA A 407 -6.17 -27.68 13.77
C ALA A 407 -7.20 -26.71 13.20
N LEU A 408 -7.26 -26.59 11.87
CA LEU A 408 -8.30 -25.83 11.18
C LEU A 408 -9.69 -26.40 11.49
N ASP A 409 -9.80 -27.71 11.76
CA ASP A 409 -11.07 -28.40 12.04
C ASP A 409 -12.12 -28.03 10.99
N SER A 410 -11.76 -28.17 9.71
CA SER A 410 -12.67 -27.86 8.60
C SER A 410 -13.87 -28.80 8.68
N ARG A 411 -14.98 -28.28 9.18
CA ARG A 411 -16.28 -28.97 9.23
C ARG A 411 -17.05 -28.84 7.93
N ALA A 412 -16.50 -28.12 6.95
CA ALA A 412 -17.07 -28.02 5.62
C ALA A 412 -17.20 -29.44 5.05
N PRO A 413 -18.43 -29.90 4.74
CA PRO A 413 -18.68 -31.25 4.22
C PRO A 413 -18.07 -31.49 2.83
N SER A 414 -17.54 -30.43 2.21
CA SER A 414 -17.09 -30.39 0.82
C SER A 414 -15.62 -30.76 0.61
N TYR A 415 -14.78 -30.84 1.65
CA TYR A 415 -13.34 -31.06 1.48
C TYR A 415 -12.80 -32.24 2.27
N HIS A 416 -12.00 -33.06 1.61
CA HIS A 416 -11.23 -34.08 2.29
C HIS A 416 -10.04 -33.45 3.02
N LEU A 417 -9.56 -34.11 4.09
CA LEU A 417 -8.37 -33.68 4.84
C LEU A 417 -7.16 -33.43 3.90
N GLN A 418 -7.03 -34.28 2.88
CA GLN A 418 -5.96 -34.19 1.88
C GLN A 418 -6.06 -32.90 1.04
N ASP A 419 -7.25 -32.42 0.72
CA ASP A 419 -7.44 -31.18 -0.04
C ASP A 419 -6.96 -29.97 0.76
N VAL A 420 -7.25 -29.94 2.06
CA VAL A 420 -6.79 -28.89 2.99
C VAL A 420 -5.27 -28.93 3.14
N MET A 421 -4.68 -30.14 3.24
CA MET A 421 -3.23 -30.31 3.30
C MET A 421 -2.54 -29.78 2.04
N LEU A 422 -3.09 -30.08 0.85
CA LEU A 422 -2.57 -29.58 -0.43
C LEU A 422 -2.71 -28.07 -0.55
N ALA A 423 -3.85 -27.50 -0.14
CA ALA A 423 -4.07 -26.05 -0.10
C ALA A 423 -3.03 -25.36 0.79
N PHE A 424 -2.78 -25.90 1.98
CA PHE A 424 -1.77 -25.39 2.89
C PHE A 424 -0.37 -25.43 2.27
N GLN A 425 0.04 -26.55 1.67
CA GLN A 425 1.36 -26.67 1.03
C GLN A 425 1.52 -25.68 -0.12
N SER A 426 0.51 -25.56 -0.99
CA SER A 426 0.48 -24.58 -2.08
C SER A 426 0.57 -23.13 -1.57
N GLY A 427 -0.16 -22.82 -0.49
CA GLY A 427 -0.10 -21.52 0.16
C GLY A 427 1.28 -21.22 0.74
N VAL A 428 1.93 -22.18 1.39
CA VAL A 428 3.30 -22.02 1.93
C VAL A 428 4.30 -21.75 0.81
N GLU A 429 4.29 -22.55 -0.25
CA GLU A 429 5.18 -22.37 -1.41
C GLU A 429 5.00 -20.99 -2.04
N SER A 430 3.73 -20.57 -2.20
CA SER A 430 3.38 -19.24 -2.67
C SER A 430 3.90 -18.12 -1.78
N GLY A 431 3.67 -18.21 -0.46
CA GLY A 431 4.12 -17.20 0.49
C GLY A 431 5.65 -17.06 0.52
N LEU A 432 6.37 -18.19 0.45
CA LEU A 432 7.84 -18.20 0.36
C LEU A 432 8.33 -17.58 -0.95
N ALA A 433 7.66 -17.86 -2.07
CA ALA A 433 7.98 -17.22 -3.35
C ALA A 433 7.79 -15.70 -3.31
N THR A 434 6.73 -15.22 -2.63
CA THR A 434 6.51 -13.78 -2.39
C THR A 434 7.64 -13.17 -1.56
N ILE A 435 8.05 -13.82 -0.46
CA ILE A 435 9.18 -13.37 0.36
C ILE A 435 10.46 -13.29 -0.47
N ALA A 436 10.78 -14.33 -1.23
CA ALA A 436 11.99 -14.39 -2.06
C ALA A 436 12.00 -13.29 -3.13
N TYR A 437 10.86 -13.06 -3.79
CA TYR A 437 10.71 -11.99 -4.76
C TYR A 437 11.02 -10.63 -4.14
N PHE A 438 10.40 -10.28 -3.01
CA PHE A 438 10.66 -9.00 -2.36
C PHE A 438 12.06 -8.90 -1.76
N ALA A 439 12.64 -10.01 -1.30
CA ALA A 439 14.02 -10.05 -0.83
C ALA A 439 15.00 -9.71 -1.96
N SER A 440 14.83 -10.29 -3.16
CA SER A 440 15.68 -10.04 -4.33
C SER A 440 15.65 -8.59 -4.84
N ARG A 441 14.54 -7.89 -4.62
CA ARG A 441 14.39 -6.47 -5.00
C ARG A 441 15.08 -5.52 -4.05
N ARG A 442 15.42 -5.94 -2.83
CA ARG A 442 16.19 -5.10 -1.90
C ARG A 442 17.60 -4.97 -2.44
N ARG A 443 17.91 -3.80 -3.04
CA ARG A 443 19.29 -3.46 -3.41
C ARG A 443 20.18 -3.72 -2.19
N PRO A 444 21.32 -4.44 -2.36
CA PRO A 444 22.28 -4.54 -1.29
C PRO A 444 22.65 -3.12 -0.87
N LYS A 445 22.45 -2.81 0.42
CA LYS A 445 22.98 -1.56 0.97
C LYS A 445 24.48 -1.68 0.80
N PHE A 446 25.05 -0.93 -0.15
CA PHE A 446 26.50 -0.82 -0.28
C PHE A 446 27.04 -0.39 1.07
N ASP A 447 27.73 -1.29 1.73
CA ASP A 447 28.35 -1.04 3.01
C ASP A 447 29.50 -0.06 2.75
N LYS A 448 29.26 1.21 3.06
CA LYS A 448 30.24 2.29 2.82
C LYS A 448 31.47 2.18 3.72
N SER A 449 31.54 1.17 4.59
CA SER A 449 32.64 0.96 5.52
C SER A 449 33.89 0.34 4.91
N VAL A 450 33.86 -0.15 3.65
CA VAL A 450 35.07 -0.59 2.95
C VAL A 450 35.67 0.59 2.18
N THR A 451 36.37 1.46 2.91
CA THR A 451 37.32 2.40 2.32
C THR A 451 38.70 1.78 2.47
N ILE A 452 39.36 1.46 1.36
CA ILE A 452 40.75 0.97 1.31
C ILE A 452 41.70 2.10 1.69
#